data_AF-A0A9E1N097-F1
#
_entry.id   AF-A0A9E1N097-F1
#
_cell.length_a   1.000
_cell.length_b   1.000
_cell.length_c   1.000
_cell.angle_alpha   90.00
_cell.angle_beta   90.00
_cell.angle_gamma   90.00
#
_symmetry.space_group_name_H-M   'P 1'
#
loop_
_entity.id
_entity.type
_entity.pdbx_description
1 polymer ?
#
loop_
_entity_poly.entity_id
_entity_poly.type
_entity_poly.pdbx_seq_one_letter_code
_entity_poly.pdbx_strand_id
1 'polypeptide(L)'
;MEENFSLIFAARDWVQIKGCPGRWILKGDRCSLEEIIEQPLFFTTNSPAAPDEILVTPFADRGGLISYRQVDGHLVHTLNNVSGFTRKLAQLKITDVLVTDGQPGAILLVSACLLGEYCRYDGGTRPNNRVIAQVEDWRSKGGRVVPVCPEELGGMSTPRPPAHMCGGDGHAVLDKTATVRREHDNGDVTKQFVDGAHRAVELGSGATRAILKARSPSCGRGETQIDGSTQQGDGVLAALLLRKEIAVWSG
;
A
#
# COMPACT_ATOMS: atom_id res chain seq x y z
N MET A 1 -14.48 -9.33 -9.81
CA MET A 1 -15.63 -8.40 -9.84
C MET A 1 -15.10 -7.06 -9.38
N GLU A 2 -15.32 -5.99 -10.14
CA GLU A 2 -14.78 -4.68 -9.80
C GLU A 2 -15.59 -4.08 -8.63
N GLU A 3 -14.94 -3.83 -7.50
CA GLU A 3 -15.63 -3.32 -6.32
C GLU A 3 -16.11 -1.89 -6.53
N ASN A 4 -17.35 -1.67 -6.13
CA ASN A 4 -18.03 -0.39 -6.20
C ASN A 4 -18.82 -0.18 -4.90
N PHE A 5 -19.31 1.04 -4.72
CA PHE A 5 -20.07 1.43 -3.53
C PHE A 5 -21.21 0.45 -3.24
N SER A 6 -22.01 0.08 -4.24
CA SER A 6 -23.20 -0.74 -4.06
C SER A 6 -22.88 -2.15 -3.54
N LEU A 7 -21.81 -2.76 -4.03
CA LEU A 7 -21.38 -4.09 -3.58
C LEU A 7 -20.96 -4.07 -2.11
N ILE A 8 -20.11 -3.12 -1.71
CA ILE A 8 -19.63 -3.01 -0.32
C ILE A 8 -20.77 -2.56 0.61
N PHE A 9 -21.67 -1.71 0.12
CA PHE A 9 -22.83 -1.25 0.87
C PHE A 9 -23.80 -2.40 1.19
N ALA A 10 -24.02 -3.32 0.25
CA ALA A 10 -24.91 -4.47 0.45
C ALA A 10 -24.32 -5.56 1.35
N ALA A 11 -22.99 -5.62 1.49
CA ALA A 11 -22.30 -6.71 2.18
C ALA A 11 -22.20 -6.53 3.71
N ARG A 12 -22.45 -5.32 4.24
CA ARG A 12 -22.24 -4.99 5.66
C ARG A 12 -23.25 -3.98 6.18
N ASP A 13 -23.34 -3.84 7.50
CA ASP A 13 -24.23 -2.89 8.15
C ASP A 13 -23.65 -1.49 8.20
N TRP A 14 -24.15 -0.62 7.32
CA TRP A 14 -23.73 0.78 7.21
C TRP A 14 -24.80 1.73 7.76
N VAL A 15 -24.42 2.63 8.66
CA VAL A 15 -25.31 3.65 9.22
C VAL A 15 -25.00 5.00 8.62
N GLN A 16 -26.03 5.68 8.11
CA GLN A 16 -25.84 7.01 7.53
C GLN A 16 -25.37 8.00 8.60
N ILE A 17 -24.31 8.74 8.31
CA ILE A 17 -23.77 9.73 9.24
C ILE A 17 -24.68 10.97 9.21
N LYS A 18 -25.23 11.34 10.37
CA LYS A 18 -26.12 12.51 10.51
C LYS A 18 -25.45 13.77 9.96
N GLY A 19 -26.15 14.49 9.08
CA GLY A 19 -25.65 15.72 8.46
C GLY A 19 -24.57 15.52 7.38
N CYS A 20 -24.22 14.28 7.04
CA CYS A 20 -23.20 13.95 6.05
C CYS A 20 -23.79 13.12 4.90
N PRO A 21 -24.53 13.72 3.94
CA PRO A 21 -25.15 12.98 2.85
C PRO A 21 -24.10 12.25 1.99
N GLY A 22 -24.39 10.99 1.60
CA GLY A 22 -23.44 10.20 0.83
C GLY A 22 -22.29 9.59 1.63
N ARG A 23 -22.36 9.60 2.97
CA ARG A 23 -21.38 8.98 3.86
C ARG A 23 -22.06 8.10 4.90
N TRP A 24 -21.51 6.92 5.09
CA TRP A 24 -21.97 5.94 6.06
C TRP A 24 -20.80 5.44 6.89
N ILE A 25 -21.04 5.17 8.18
CA ILE A 25 -20.08 4.56 9.09
C ILE A 25 -20.42 3.07 9.25
N LEU A 26 -19.40 2.22 9.30
CA LEU A 26 -19.59 0.80 9.55
C LEU A 26 -20.09 0.60 10.99
N LYS A 27 -21.14 -0.20 11.17
CA LYS A 27 -21.68 -0.57 12.49
C LYS A 27 -21.12 -1.93 12.91
N GLY A 28 -20.84 -2.10 14.20
CA GLY A 28 -20.40 -3.36 14.79
C GLY A 28 -18.94 -3.34 15.22
N ASP A 29 -18.36 -4.54 15.35
CA ASP A 29 -17.03 -4.75 15.88
C ASP A 29 -15.92 -4.28 14.93
N ARG A 30 -14.73 -4.10 15.52
CA ARG A 30 -13.48 -3.71 14.85
C ARG A 30 -13.13 -4.72 13.76
N CYS A 31 -12.87 -4.24 12.56
CA CYS A 31 -12.36 -5.06 11.47
C CYS A 31 -11.22 -4.36 10.72
N SER A 32 -10.44 -5.14 10.00
CA SER A 32 -9.39 -4.72 9.08
C SER A 32 -9.97 -4.32 7.72
N LEU A 33 -9.15 -3.66 6.89
CA LEU A 33 -9.52 -3.39 5.50
C LEU A 33 -9.69 -4.67 4.70
N GLU A 34 -8.84 -5.68 4.94
CA GLU A 34 -8.86 -6.97 4.24
C GLU A 34 -10.14 -7.77 4.49
N GLU A 35 -10.79 -7.56 5.63
CA GLU A 35 -12.10 -8.16 5.91
C GLU A 35 -13.23 -7.47 5.11
N ILE A 36 -13.09 -6.18 4.79
CA ILE A 36 -14.08 -5.45 3.98
C ILE A 36 -13.82 -5.66 2.49
N ILE A 37 -12.55 -5.68 2.09
CA ILE A 37 -12.05 -5.71 0.72
C ILE A 37 -10.92 -6.73 0.67
N GLU A 38 -11.08 -7.82 -0.07
CA GLU A 38 -10.16 -8.96 -0.03
C GLU A 38 -8.68 -8.59 -0.31
N GLN A 39 -8.44 -7.71 -1.28
CA GLN A 39 -7.11 -7.22 -1.64
C GLN A 39 -7.14 -5.70 -1.83
N PRO A 40 -7.13 -4.93 -0.73
CA PRO A 40 -7.38 -3.50 -0.79
C PRO A 40 -6.21 -2.79 -1.46
N LEU A 41 -6.52 -1.88 -2.37
CA LEU A 41 -5.56 -0.92 -2.92
C LEU A 41 -5.79 0.43 -2.23
N PHE A 42 -4.89 0.80 -1.33
CA PHE A 42 -5.05 2.00 -0.51
C PHE A 42 -3.72 2.74 -0.35
N PHE A 43 -3.77 4.00 0.05
CA PHE A 43 -2.59 4.70 0.56
C PHE A 43 -2.88 5.26 1.93
N THR A 44 -1.82 5.53 2.68
CA THR A 44 -1.91 6.18 3.99
C THR A 44 -1.46 7.62 3.89
N THR A 45 -2.17 8.52 4.55
CA THR A 45 -1.83 9.94 4.62
C THR A 45 -2.26 10.54 5.95
N ASN A 46 -1.53 11.56 6.39
CA ASN A 46 -1.96 12.42 7.48
C ASN A 46 -2.68 13.65 6.92
N SER A 47 -3.54 14.25 7.72
CA SER A 47 -4.24 15.49 7.35
C SER A 47 -4.22 16.44 8.54
N PRO A 48 -3.96 17.75 8.34
CA PRO A 48 -4.14 18.71 9.43
C PRO A 48 -5.60 18.85 9.89
N ALA A 49 -6.55 18.30 9.14
CA ALA A 49 -7.98 18.31 9.47
C ALA A 49 -8.46 17.03 10.18
N ALA A 50 -7.57 16.09 10.50
CA ALA A 50 -7.86 14.91 11.31
C ALA A 50 -6.65 14.53 12.18
N PRO A 51 -6.84 14.18 13.46
CA PRO A 51 -5.74 13.76 14.32
C PRO A 51 -5.20 12.37 13.96
N ASP A 52 -6.05 11.53 13.37
CA ASP A 52 -5.76 10.13 13.04
C ASP A 52 -5.11 10.00 11.65
N GLU A 53 -4.26 8.98 11.47
CA GLU A 53 -3.79 8.57 10.14
C GLU A 53 -4.99 8.09 9.31
N ILE A 54 -5.02 8.46 8.03
CA ILE A 54 -6.13 8.19 7.14
C ILE A 54 -5.68 7.19 6.08
N LEU A 55 -6.44 6.10 5.94
CA LEU A 55 -6.32 5.15 4.85
C LEU A 55 -7.43 5.45 3.84
N VAL A 56 -7.04 5.68 2.59
CA VAL A 56 -7.98 6.01 1.51
C VAL A 56 -7.97 4.87 0.47
N THR A 57 -9.15 4.31 0.20
CA THR A 57 -9.35 3.23 -0.78
C THR A 57 -10.35 3.68 -1.84
N PRO A 58 -9.88 4.26 -2.96
CA PRO A 58 -10.75 4.66 -4.07
C PRO A 58 -11.35 3.44 -4.77
N PHE A 59 -12.59 3.59 -5.22
CA PHE A 59 -13.31 2.59 -6.01
C PHE A 59 -13.41 3.01 -7.49
N ALA A 60 -13.73 2.05 -8.36
CA ALA A 60 -13.86 2.30 -9.80
C ALA A 60 -14.99 3.28 -10.13
N ASP A 61 -16.05 3.29 -9.33
CA ASP A 61 -17.19 4.21 -9.47
C ASP A 61 -16.92 5.63 -8.95
N ARG A 62 -15.67 5.92 -8.51
CA ARG A 62 -15.21 7.18 -7.88
C ARG A 62 -15.77 7.44 -6.48
N GLY A 63 -16.43 6.46 -5.86
CA GLY A 63 -16.62 6.41 -4.42
C GLY A 63 -15.38 5.87 -3.71
N GLY A 64 -15.56 5.43 -2.46
CA GLY A 64 -14.49 4.74 -1.75
C GLY A 64 -14.68 4.61 -0.24
N LEU A 65 -13.76 3.88 0.37
CA LEU A 65 -13.58 3.87 1.81
C LEU A 65 -12.61 4.97 2.24
N ILE A 66 -12.94 5.61 3.35
CA ILE A 66 -12.02 6.43 4.14
C ILE A 66 -12.01 5.81 5.53
N SER A 67 -10.85 5.29 5.93
CA SER A 67 -10.67 4.65 7.23
C SER A 67 -9.71 5.49 8.07
N TYR A 68 -10.00 5.60 9.37
CA TYR A 68 -9.20 6.36 10.32
C TYR A 68 -8.55 5.39 11.29
N ARG A 69 -7.22 5.45 11.40
CA ARG A 69 -6.47 4.62 12.34
C ARG A 69 -6.39 5.32 13.69
N GLN A 70 -7.10 4.75 14.67
CA GLN A 70 -7.13 5.26 16.05
C GLN A 70 -5.81 4.96 16.77
N VAL A 71 -5.58 5.63 17.89
CA VAL A 71 -4.37 5.50 18.73
C VAL A 71 -4.08 4.06 19.15
N ASP A 72 -5.11 3.25 19.36
CA ASP A 72 -4.98 1.84 19.75
C ASP A 72 -4.83 0.89 18.53
N GLY A 73 -4.63 1.44 17.34
CA GLY A 73 -4.38 0.71 16.09
C GLY A 73 -5.64 0.32 15.31
N HIS A 74 -6.85 0.47 15.89
CA HIS A 74 -8.08 0.06 15.22
C HIS A 74 -8.50 1.02 14.12
N LEU A 75 -9.17 0.47 13.11
CA LEU A 75 -9.70 1.24 11.99
C LEU A 75 -11.18 1.56 12.20
N VAL A 76 -11.53 2.83 12.00
CA VAL A 76 -12.91 3.30 11.88
C VAL A 76 -13.21 3.56 10.41
N HIS A 77 -14.13 2.80 9.83
CA HIS A 77 -14.41 2.84 8.40
C HIS A 77 -15.61 3.72 8.06
N THR A 78 -15.46 4.57 7.05
CA THR A 78 -16.58 5.22 6.39
C THR A 78 -16.64 4.84 4.92
N LEU A 79 -17.81 4.42 4.46
CA LEU A 79 -18.13 4.16 3.07
C LEU A 79 -18.79 5.39 2.46
N ASN A 80 -18.34 5.77 1.28
CA ASN A 80 -18.73 7.03 0.67
C ASN A 80 -19.09 6.80 -0.80
N ASN A 81 -20.25 7.32 -1.22
CA ASN A 81 -20.54 7.43 -2.64
C ASN A 81 -19.71 8.56 -3.26
N VAL A 82 -19.81 8.77 -4.58
CA VAL A 82 -19.00 9.75 -5.31
C VAL A 82 -19.01 11.15 -4.68
N SER A 83 -20.19 11.67 -4.36
CA SER A 83 -20.33 13.02 -3.82
C SER A 83 -19.85 13.14 -2.37
N GLY A 84 -20.10 12.12 -1.54
CA GLY A 84 -19.60 12.05 -0.17
C GLY A 84 -18.09 11.92 -0.10
N PHE A 85 -17.50 11.09 -0.96
CA PHE A 85 -16.08 10.81 -1.04
C PHE A 85 -15.31 12.06 -1.46
N THR A 86 -15.69 12.65 -2.60
CA THR A 86 -15.08 13.88 -3.13
C THR A 86 -15.11 15.01 -2.10
N ARG A 87 -16.27 15.25 -1.47
CA ARG A 87 -16.42 16.31 -0.46
C ARG A 87 -15.57 16.04 0.77
N LYS A 88 -15.50 14.79 1.24
CA LYS A 88 -14.73 14.47 2.45
C LYS A 88 -13.23 14.56 2.19
N LEU A 89 -12.74 14.11 1.03
CA LEU A 89 -11.33 14.25 0.64
C LEU A 89 -10.92 15.72 0.56
N ALA A 90 -11.75 16.58 -0.03
CA ALA A 90 -11.52 18.03 -0.05
C ALA A 90 -11.45 18.64 1.36
N GLN A 91 -12.37 18.24 2.26
CA GLN A 91 -12.33 18.67 3.67
C GLN A 91 -11.08 18.20 4.41
N LEU A 92 -10.59 17.01 4.08
CA LEU A 92 -9.35 16.45 4.62
C LEU A 92 -8.09 16.99 3.91
N LYS A 93 -8.25 17.85 2.90
CA LYS A 93 -7.15 18.37 2.07
C LYS A 93 -6.30 17.26 1.44
N ILE A 94 -6.94 16.15 1.05
CA ILE A 94 -6.29 15.04 0.36
C ILE A 94 -6.56 15.19 -1.14
N THR A 95 -5.50 15.49 -1.90
CA THR A 95 -5.58 15.78 -3.35
C THR A 95 -5.04 14.64 -4.20
N ASP A 96 -4.05 13.90 -3.71
CA ASP A 96 -3.37 12.81 -4.44
C ASP A 96 -4.04 11.45 -4.25
N VAL A 97 -5.33 11.39 -4.54
CA VAL A 97 -6.19 10.25 -4.14
C VAL A 97 -6.12 9.12 -5.16
N LEU A 98 -5.84 9.43 -6.42
CA LEU A 98 -5.94 8.47 -7.51
C LEU A 98 -4.56 8.05 -7.99
N VAL A 99 -4.37 6.74 -8.19
CA VAL A 99 -3.21 6.21 -8.92
C VAL A 99 -3.32 6.50 -10.42
N THR A 100 -4.38 7.16 -10.88
CA THR A 100 -4.79 7.18 -12.30
C THR A 100 -4.23 8.33 -13.14
N ASP A 101 -3.26 9.09 -12.62
CA ASP A 101 -2.53 10.15 -13.35
C ASP A 101 -1.49 9.58 -14.32
N GLY A 102 -1.84 8.49 -15.01
CA GLY A 102 -1.09 8.02 -16.16
C GLY A 102 -1.16 9.12 -17.20
N GLN A 103 -0.10 9.90 -17.33
CA GLN A 103 0.10 10.81 -18.45
C GLN A 103 1.24 10.23 -19.29
N PRO A 104 1.35 10.61 -20.59
CA PRO A 104 2.47 10.20 -21.41
C PRO A 104 3.81 10.45 -20.71
N GLY A 105 4.58 9.37 -20.49
CA GLY A 105 5.88 9.43 -19.83
C GLY A 105 5.86 9.34 -18.29
N ALA A 106 4.70 9.33 -17.63
CA ALA A 106 4.61 9.10 -16.19
C ALA A 106 5.02 7.65 -15.85
N ILE A 107 5.82 7.46 -14.81
CA ILE A 107 6.34 6.15 -14.40
C ILE A 107 5.66 5.70 -13.11
N LEU A 108 5.12 4.47 -13.11
CA LEU A 108 4.56 3.79 -11.95
C LEU A 108 5.41 2.57 -11.59
N LEU A 109 5.97 2.58 -10.38
CA LEU A 109 6.63 1.38 -9.82
C LEU A 109 5.58 0.42 -9.27
N VAL A 110 5.71 -0.88 -9.54
CA VAL A 110 4.76 -1.87 -9.01
C VAL A 110 5.50 -3.09 -8.48
N SER A 111 5.13 -3.58 -7.30
CA SER A 111 5.64 -4.87 -6.82
C SER A 111 5.28 -5.98 -7.81
N ALA A 112 6.28 -6.62 -8.37
CA ALA A 112 6.13 -7.59 -9.46
C ALA A 112 5.17 -8.76 -9.12
N CYS A 113 5.15 -9.21 -7.85
CA CYS A 113 4.24 -10.26 -7.40
C CYS A 113 2.75 -9.88 -7.48
N LEU A 114 2.42 -8.58 -7.45
CA LEU A 114 1.05 -8.09 -7.65
C LEU A 114 0.58 -8.22 -9.09
N LEU A 115 1.52 -8.36 -10.03
CA LEU A 115 1.27 -8.52 -11.46
C LEU A 115 1.37 -9.98 -11.93
N GLY A 116 1.50 -10.93 -11.00
CA GLY A 116 1.57 -12.36 -11.32
C GLY A 116 2.99 -12.92 -11.48
N GLU A 117 4.04 -12.13 -11.26
CA GLU A 117 5.41 -12.64 -11.33
C GLU A 117 5.74 -13.55 -10.13
N TYR A 118 6.46 -14.64 -10.39
CA TYR A 118 6.86 -15.65 -9.41
C TYR A 118 8.14 -15.23 -8.69
N CYS A 119 8.06 -14.16 -7.90
CA CYS A 119 9.20 -13.53 -7.23
C CYS A 119 9.07 -13.51 -5.69
N ARG A 120 8.07 -14.20 -5.11
CA ARG A 120 7.89 -14.25 -3.65
C ARG A 120 8.93 -15.14 -2.99
N TYR A 121 9.12 -14.97 -1.68
CA TYR A 121 10.04 -15.79 -0.90
C TYR A 121 9.71 -17.29 -0.98
N ASP A 122 8.43 -17.65 -1.06
CA ASP A 122 7.93 -19.02 -1.21
C ASP A 122 7.99 -19.54 -2.67
N GLY A 123 8.52 -18.76 -3.60
CA GLY A 123 8.56 -19.10 -5.02
C GLY A 123 7.22 -18.91 -5.73
N GLY A 124 6.18 -18.41 -5.05
CA GLY A 124 4.87 -18.17 -5.63
C GLY A 124 4.67 -16.75 -6.16
N THR A 125 3.40 -16.42 -6.41
CA THR A 125 2.95 -15.08 -6.79
C THR A 125 1.73 -14.67 -5.96
N ARG A 126 1.31 -13.39 -6.03
CA ARG A 126 0.10 -12.90 -5.36
C ARG A 126 -0.56 -11.80 -6.19
N PRO A 127 -1.12 -12.15 -7.36
CA PRO A 127 -1.72 -11.17 -8.25
C PRO A 127 -2.89 -10.46 -7.56
N ASN A 128 -2.93 -9.14 -7.72
CA ASN A 128 -4.02 -8.31 -7.25
C ASN A 128 -4.75 -7.73 -8.47
N ASN A 129 -5.96 -8.19 -8.73
CA ASN A 129 -6.76 -7.77 -9.90
C ASN A 129 -7.02 -6.26 -9.92
N ARG A 130 -7.09 -5.58 -8.77
CA ARG A 130 -7.23 -4.12 -8.72
C ARG A 130 -5.98 -3.43 -9.23
N VAL A 131 -4.82 -3.94 -8.81
CA VAL A 131 -3.52 -3.42 -9.23
C VAL A 131 -3.30 -3.65 -10.72
N ILE A 132 -3.70 -4.83 -11.22
CA ILE A 132 -3.66 -5.15 -12.65
C ILE A 132 -4.53 -4.18 -13.46
N ALA A 133 -5.79 -3.98 -13.05
CA ALA A 133 -6.69 -3.03 -13.71
C ALA A 133 -6.14 -1.58 -13.70
N GLN A 134 -5.53 -1.15 -12.59
CA GLN A 134 -4.88 0.17 -12.50
C GLN A 134 -3.66 0.29 -13.40
N VAL A 135 -2.88 -0.79 -13.54
CA VAL A 135 -1.75 -0.84 -14.48
C VAL A 135 -2.22 -0.78 -15.93
N GLU A 136 -3.32 -1.44 -16.27
CA GLU A 136 -3.93 -1.36 -17.60
C GLU A 136 -4.44 0.05 -17.91
N ASP A 137 -5.16 0.67 -16.98
CA ASP A 137 -5.61 2.07 -17.10
C ASP A 137 -4.42 3.02 -17.25
N TRP A 138 -3.39 2.90 -16.41
CA TRP A 138 -2.16 3.71 -16.47
C TRP A 138 -1.47 3.61 -17.84
N ARG A 139 -1.35 2.38 -18.37
CA ARG A 139 -0.78 2.13 -19.70
C ARG A 139 -1.64 2.71 -20.82
N SER A 140 -2.96 2.58 -20.72
CA SER A 140 -3.89 3.10 -21.75
C SER A 140 -3.78 4.61 -21.95
N LYS A 141 -3.35 5.34 -20.91
CA LYS A 141 -3.11 6.79 -20.95
C LYS A 141 -1.68 7.19 -21.32
N GLY A 142 -0.85 6.23 -21.75
CA GLY A 142 0.54 6.45 -22.18
C GLY A 142 1.57 6.43 -21.04
N GLY A 143 1.16 6.00 -19.84
CA GLY A 143 2.08 5.81 -18.72
C GLY A 143 2.92 4.54 -18.85
N ARG A 144 4.16 4.59 -18.31
CA ARG A 144 5.07 3.45 -18.23
C ARG A 144 4.95 2.78 -16.86
N VAL A 145 4.94 1.46 -16.83
CA VAL A 145 4.93 0.66 -15.59
C VAL A 145 6.25 -0.09 -15.47
N VAL A 146 6.87 -0.03 -14.29
CA VAL A 146 8.13 -0.71 -13.97
C VAL A 146 7.86 -1.72 -12.87
N PRO A 147 7.73 -3.02 -13.19
CA PRO A 147 7.63 -4.07 -12.18
C PRO A 147 8.97 -4.24 -11.46
N VAL A 148 8.93 -4.39 -10.13
CA VAL A 148 10.13 -4.59 -9.30
C VAL A 148 9.92 -5.64 -8.21
N CYS A 149 10.93 -6.48 -8.00
CA CYS A 149 11.11 -7.23 -6.77
C CYS A 149 12.41 -6.75 -6.11
N PRO A 150 12.35 -5.90 -5.06
CA PRO A 150 13.57 -5.37 -4.44
C PRO A 150 14.48 -6.49 -3.92
N GLU A 151 13.94 -7.60 -3.43
CA GLU A 151 14.74 -8.70 -2.90
C GLU A 151 15.57 -9.41 -3.99
N GLU A 152 14.97 -9.70 -5.16
CA GLU A 152 15.71 -10.26 -6.31
C GLU A 152 16.68 -9.25 -6.92
N LEU A 153 16.26 -7.97 -7.02
CA LEU A 153 17.16 -6.90 -7.43
C LEU A 153 18.34 -6.75 -6.47
N GLY A 154 18.18 -7.09 -5.20
CA GLY A 154 19.22 -7.17 -4.18
C GLY A 154 20.13 -8.38 -4.29
N GLY A 155 19.85 -9.31 -5.20
CA GLY A 155 20.61 -10.53 -5.43
C GLY A 155 20.14 -11.73 -4.61
N MET A 156 18.95 -11.69 -4.01
CA MET A 156 18.37 -12.87 -3.36
C MET A 156 17.77 -13.83 -4.39
N SER A 157 17.72 -15.13 -4.04
CA SER A 157 17.11 -16.16 -4.86
C SER A 157 15.58 -16.15 -4.78
N THR A 158 14.94 -16.90 -5.68
CA THR A 158 13.54 -17.30 -5.57
C THR A 158 13.45 -18.82 -5.77
N PRO A 159 12.96 -19.60 -4.78
CA PRO A 159 12.54 -19.17 -3.44
C PRO A 159 13.74 -18.71 -2.58
N ARG A 160 13.44 -18.09 -1.43
CA ARG A 160 14.39 -17.65 -0.40
C ARG A 160 13.77 -17.76 0.99
N PRO A 161 14.58 -17.90 2.06
CA PRO A 161 14.04 -17.91 3.42
C PRO A 161 13.31 -16.59 3.75
N PRO A 162 12.21 -16.65 4.53
CA PRO A 162 11.58 -15.45 5.08
C PRO A 162 12.57 -14.57 5.85
N ALA A 163 12.32 -13.27 5.83
CA ALA A 163 13.11 -12.28 6.54
C ALA A 163 12.21 -11.23 7.20
N HIS A 164 12.71 -10.63 8.28
CA HIS A 164 12.07 -9.54 9.00
C HIS A 164 13.11 -8.49 9.38
N MET A 165 12.65 -7.27 9.65
CA MET A 165 13.52 -6.22 10.19
C MET A 165 13.67 -6.41 11.70
N CYS A 166 14.85 -6.12 12.23
CA CYS A 166 15.18 -6.26 13.65
C CYS A 166 15.60 -4.89 14.21
N GLY A 167 14.91 -4.43 15.26
CA GLY A 167 15.23 -3.17 15.95
C GLY A 167 14.66 -1.90 15.31
N GLY A 168 13.74 -2.02 14.35
CA GLY A 168 13.06 -0.89 13.72
C GLY A 168 12.46 -1.25 12.35
N ASP A 169 11.85 -0.27 11.70
CA ASP A 169 11.28 -0.43 10.36
C ASP A 169 12.29 -0.07 9.25
N GLY A 170 11.81 0.03 8.01
CA GLY A 170 12.63 0.33 6.84
C GLY A 170 13.37 1.67 6.93
N HIS A 171 12.84 2.65 7.67
CA HIS A 171 13.55 3.92 7.89
C HIS A 171 14.76 3.70 8.79
N ALA A 172 14.60 2.96 9.89
CA ALA A 172 15.71 2.60 10.78
C ALA A 172 16.78 1.77 10.06
N VAL A 173 16.39 0.87 9.15
CA VAL A 173 17.33 0.12 8.32
C VAL A 173 18.14 1.05 7.41
N LEU A 174 17.49 2.02 6.75
CA LEU A 174 18.17 3.01 5.90
C LEU A 174 19.10 3.94 6.71
N ASP A 175 18.76 4.21 7.97
CA ASP A 175 19.59 4.98 8.91
C ASP A 175 20.68 4.14 9.60
N LYS A 176 20.77 2.86 9.25
CA LYS A 176 21.75 1.88 9.79
C LYS A 176 21.63 1.66 11.30
N THR A 177 20.43 1.87 11.85
CA THR A 177 20.10 1.62 13.27
C THR A 177 19.32 0.31 13.46
N ALA A 178 18.81 -0.28 12.38
CA ALA A 178 18.18 -1.60 12.35
C ALA A 178 18.82 -2.49 11.28
N THR A 179 18.52 -3.80 11.33
CA THR A 179 19.00 -4.79 10.35
C THR A 179 17.84 -5.58 9.75
N VAL A 180 18.06 -6.27 8.64
CA VAL A 180 17.13 -7.27 8.10
C VAL A 180 17.77 -8.65 8.25
N ARG A 181 17.05 -9.59 8.86
CA ARG A 181 17.57 -10.93 9.16
C ARG A 181 16.63 -12.02 8.69
N ARG A 182 17.21 -13.13 8.25
CA ARG A 182 16.45 -14.34 7.90
C ARG A 182 15.92 -15.01 9.16
N GLU A 183 14.70 -15.53 9.10
CA GLU A 183 14.04 -16.14 10.25
C GLU A 183 14.70 -17.44 10.72
N HIS A 184 15.12 -18.30 9.78
CA HIS A 184 15.57 -19.65 10.11
C HIS A 184 16.97 -19.75 10.74
N ASP A 185 17.87 -18.81 10.42
CA ASP A 185 19.29 -18.86 10.82
C ASP A 185 19.82 -17.52 11.35
N ASN A 186 18.96 -16.49 11.45
CA ASN A 186 19.31 -15.14 11.87
C ASN A 186 20.41 -14.48 11.02
N GLY A 187 20.61 -14.96 9.79
CA GLY A 187 21.63 -14.44 8.88
C GLY A 187 21.27 -13.04 8.37
N ASP A 188 22.23 -12.13 8.40
CA ASP A 188 22.08 -10.75 7.97
C ASP A 188 21.91 -10.67 6.44
N VAL A 189 20.80 -10.08 6.00
CA VAL A 189 20.47 -9.81 4.60
C VAL A 189 20.19 -8.32 4.34
N THR A 190 20.60 -7.46 5.27
CA THR A 190 20.37 -6.01 5.22
C THR A 190 20.90 -5.41 3.93
N LYS A 191 22.09 -5.83 3.49
CA LYS A 191 22.73 -5.31 2.27
C LYS A 191 21.85 -5.58 1.05
N GLN A 192 21.32 -6.78 0.90
CA GLN A 192 20.48 -7.17 -0.24
C GLN A 192 19.20 -6.33 -0.26
N PHE A 193 18.56 -6.12 0.89
CA PHE A 193 17.36 -5.30 0.99
C PHE A 193 17.62 -3.83 0.63
N VAL A 194 18.71 -3.24 1.15
CA VAL A 194 19.09 -1.85 0.86
C VAL A 194 19.51 -1.67 -0.60
N ASP A 195 20.41 -2.52 -1.11
CA ASP A 195 20.83 -2.50 -2.52
C ASP A 195 19.63 -2.67 -3.47
N GLY A 196 18.75 -3.61 -3.14
CA GLY A 196 17.53 -3.90 -3.87
C GLY A 196 16.57 -2.73 -3.93
N ALA A 197 16.39 -2.03 -2.81
CA ALA A 197 15.59 -0.81 -2.75
C ALA A 197 16.18 0.30 -3.65
N HIS A 198 17.50 0.52 -3.60
CA HIS A 198 18.16 1.50 -4.45
C HIS A 198 18.05 1.16 -5.95
N ARG A 199 18.26 -0.11 -6.32
CA ARG A 199 18.10 -0.58 -7.71
C ARG A 199 16.67 -0.44 -8.22
N ALA A 200 15.67 -0.70 -7.38
CA ALA A 200 14.27 -0.49 -7.74
C ALA A 200 13.98 0.99 -8.04
N VAL A 201 14.52 1.91 -7.23
CA VAL A 201 14.41 3.35 -7.48
C VAL A 201 15.13 3.75 -8.78
N GLU A 202 16.31 3.18 -9.05
CA GLU A 202 17.06 3.45 -10.28
C GLU A 202 16.30 2.99 -11.53
N LEU A 203 15.75 1.78 -11.53
CA LEU A 203 14.93 1.26 -12.63
C LEU A 203 13.65 2.09 -12.86
N GLY A 204 13.08 2.60 -11.78
CA GLY A 204 11.94 3.51 -11.78
C GLY A 204 12.32 4.98 -11.77
N SER A 205 13.51 5.36 -12.24
CA SER A 205 13.95 6.77 -12.22
C SER A 205 12.92 7.69 -12.89
N GLY A 206 12.45 8.70 -12.15
CA GLY A 206 11.36 9.59 -12.56
C GLY A 206 9.95 9.16 -12.12
N ALA A 207 9.81 8.03 -11.43
CA ALA A 207 8.54 7.64 -10.81
C ALA A 207 8.14 8.62 -9.71
N THR A 208 6.86 8.99 -9.69
CA THR A 208 6.24 9.79 -8.63
C THR A 208 5.21 8.98 -7.82
N ARG A 209 4.89 7.77 -8.29
CA ARG A 209 3.91 6.87 -7.69
C ARG A 209 4.45 5.43 -7.67
N ALA A 210 4.09 4.67 -6.64
CA ALA A 210 4.39 3.26 -6.53
C ALA A 210 3.21 2.47 -5.92
N ILE A 211 2.93 1.26 -6.42
CA ILE A 211 2.02 0.29 -5.80
C ILE A 211 2.85 -0.88 -5.26
N LEU A 212 2.90 -1.05 -3.95
CA LEU A 212 3.75 -2.03 -3.30
C LEU A 212 2.97 -3.08 -2.53
N LYS A 213 3.52 -4.30 -2.47
CA LYS A 213 2.91 -5.42 -1.74
C LYS A 213 2.87 -5.14 -0.25
N ALA A 214 1.66 -5.08 0.33
CA ALA A 214 1.42 -4.92 1.77
C ALA A 214 2.19 -5.95 2.62
N ARG A 215 2.61 -5.54 3.82
CA ARG A 215 3.22 -6.35 4.90
C ARG A 215 4.59 -6.99 4.61
N SER A 216 5.15 -6.78 3.43
CA SER A 216 6.49 -7.27 3.08
C SER A 216 7.59 -6.45 3.78
N PRO A 217 8.68 -7.07 4.28
CA PRO A 217 9.83 -6.35 4.84
C PRO A 217 10.48 -5.36 3.86
N SER A 218 10.31 -5.56 2.55
CA SER A 218 10.75 -4.59 1.54
C SER A 218 9.65 -3.60 1.14
N CYS A 219 8.45 -4.11 0.89
CA CYS A 219 7.40 -3.39 0.16
C CYS A 219 6.25 -2.88 1.04
N GLY A 220 6.15 -3.32 2.30
CA GLY A 220 5.05 -2.96 3.19
C GLY A 220 4.97 -1.45 3.42
N ARG A 221 3.76 -0.88 3.41
CA ARG A 221 3.49 0.52 3.72
C ARG A 221 2.52 0.58 4.90
N GLY A 222 2.91 1.27 5.97
CA GLY A 222 2.13 1.38 7.20
C GLY A 222 2.17 0.12 8.07
N GLU A 223 2.22 -1.08 7.48
CA GLU A 223 2.43 -2.34 8.19
C GLU A 223 3.46 -3.23 7.49
N THR A 224 4.33 -3.86 8.27
CA THR A 224 5.47 -4.66 7.78
C THR A 224 5.98 -5.68 8.81
N GLN A 225 6.92 -6.56 8.43
CA GLN A 225 7.51 -7.56 9.33
C GLN A 225 8.64 -6.96 10.17
N ILE A 226 8.42 -6.81 11.48
CA ILE A 226 9.38 -6.31 12.46
C ILE A 226 9.44 -7.29 13.63
N ASP A 227 10.64 -7.70 14.02
CA ASP A 227 10.91 -8.61 15.14
C ASP A 227 10.03 -9.88 15.11
N GLY A 228 9.87 -10.46 13.91
CA GLY A 228 9.11 -11.70 13.69
C GLY A 228 7.59 -11.57 13.71
N SER A 229 7.04 -10.35 13.72
CA SER A 229 5.59 -10.10 13.68
C SER A 229 5.21 -8.96 12.76
N THR A 230 3.94 -8.89 12.35
CA THR A 230 3.44 -7.74 11.59
C THR A 230 3.18 -6.57 12.54
N GLN A 231 3.90 -5.47 12.34
CA GLN A 231 3.81 -4.27 13.18
C GLN A 231 3.63 -3.02 12.31
N GLN A 232 3.31 -1.89 12.94
CA GLN A 232 3.29 -0.60 12.26
C GLN A 232 4.70 -0.22 11.81
N GLY A 233 4.83 0.21 10.56
CA GLY A 233 6.11 0.59 9.96
C GLY A 233 6.14 0.34 8.45
N ASP A 234 7.16 0.91 7.81
CA ASP A 234 7.38 0.75 6.38
C ASP A 234 8.45 -0.32 6.09
N GLY A 235 8.36 -1.03 4.98
CA GLY A 235 9.44 -1.84 4.44
C GLY A 235 10.55 -0.99 3.83
N VAL A 236 11.72 -1.58 3.59
CA VAL A 236 12.93 -0.84 3.16
C VAL A 236 12.74 -0.05 1.86
N LEU A 237 12.10 -0.62 0.83
CA LEU A 237 11.81 0.09 -0.43
C LEU A 237 10.73 1.15 -0.21
N ALA A 238 9.66 0.83 0.53
CA ALA A 238 8.60 1.79 0.83
C ALA A 238 9.16 3.04 1.56
N ALA A 239 9.99 2.83 2.58
CA ALA A 239 10.67 3.90 3.31
C ALA A 239 11.56 4.75 2.39
N LEU A 240 12.34 4.14 1.50
CA LEU A 240 13.19 4.86 0.56
C LEU A 240 12.39 5.70 -0.45
N LEU A 241 11.28 5.18 -0.96
CA LEU A 241 10.40 5.90 -1.88
C LEU A 241 9.76 7.11 -1.20
N LEU A 242 9.29 6.96 0.04
CA LEU A 242 8.73 8.06 0.82
C LEU A 242 9.74 9.16 1.13
N ARG A 243 11.00 8.80 1.45
CA ARG A 243 12.11 9.77 1.61
C ARG A 243 12.42 10.54 0.31
N LYS A 244 12.00 10.01 -0.83
CA LYS A 244 12.12 10.63 -2.15
C LYS A 244 10.83 11.29 -2.61
N GLU A 245 9.86 11.45 -1.71
CA GLU A 245 8.56 12.09 -1.99
C GLU A 245 7.76 11.36 -3.08
N ILE A 246 8.02 10.05 -3.26
CA ILE A 246 7.25 9.19 -4.15
C ILE A 246 6.06 8.66 -3.37
N ALA A 247 4.86 8.89 -3.88
CA ALA A 247 3.64 8.43 -3.23
C ALA A 247 3.51 6.89 -3.33
N VAL A 248 3.18 6.24 -2.21
CA VAL A 248 3.13 4.77 -2.10
C VAL A 248 1.72 4.30 -1.75
N TRP A 249 1.16 3.48 -2.63
CA TRP A 249 -0.06 2.71 -2.39
C TRP A 249 0.32 1.28 -1.99
N SER A 250 -0.42 0.73 -1.05
CA SER A 250 -0.36 -0.65 -0.58
C SER A 250 -1.37 -1.51 -1.35
N GLY A 251 -0.93 -2.68 -1.81
CA GLY A 251 -1.72 -3.66 -2.56
C GLY A 251 -1.44 -5.12 -2.25
#